data_AF-A0AAN6DG18-F1
#
_entry.id   AF-A0AAN6DG18-F1
#
_cell.length_a   1.000
_cell.length_b   1.000
_cell.length_c   1.000
_cell.angle_alpha   90.00
_cell.angle_beta   90.00
_cell.angle_gamma   90.00
#
_symmetry.space_group_name_H-M   'P 1'
#
loop_
_entity.id
_entity.type
_entity.pdbx_description
1 polymer ?
#
loop_
_entity_poly.entity_id
_entity_poly.type
_entity_poly.pdbx_seq_one_letter_code
_entity_poly.pdbx_strand_id
1 'polypeptide(L)'
;MASKFRQPQWLKSNGFAPHFDSHEKAVTAYNALVELKYMRQVSKRKEAEALRKRNQFQQIWYFGQYRPTWAQESVSDLTTVLDELRLSSKIYWDSLWRKGDDKYWKDLQVEHDELDKVSPREKFVALSEVEQKWKEEQQAAEAEQQPQPAV
;
A
#
# COMPACT_ATOMS: atom_id res chain seq x y z
N MET A 1 -0.58 -18.97 1.99
CA MET A 1 0.76 -18.33 1.91
C MET A 1 0.63 -16.87 2.32
N ALA A 2 1.55 -16.34 3.13
CA ALA A 2 1.47 -14.97 3.63
C ALA A 2 1.75 -13.96 2.50
N SER A 3 0.85 -12.98 2.33
CA SER A 3 1.04 -11.86 1.40
C SER A 3 2.29 -11.05 1.77
N LYS A 4 3.15 -10.72 0.80
CA LYS A 4 4.38 -9.94 1.02
C LYS A 4 4.12 -8.55 1.60
N PHE A 5 2.90 -8.04 1.40
CA PHE A 5 2.42 -6.78 1.97
C PHE A 5 2.24 -6.81 3.50
N ARG A 6 2.19 -8.00 4.11
CA ARG A 6 1.91 -8.18 5.55
C ARG A 6 3.17 -8.32 6.40
N GLN A 7 4.34 -8.04 5.83
CA GLN A 7 5.59 -8.07 6.59
C GLN A 7 5.81 -6.74 7.32
N PRO A 8 6.24 -6.73 8.59
CA PRO A 8 6.54 -5.49 9.32
C PRO A 8 7.57 -4.61 8.59
N GLN A 9 8.49 -5.24 7.86
CA GLN A 9 9.49 -4.54 7.05
C GLN A 9 8.88 -3.78 5.87
N TRP A 10 7.79 -4.29 5.28
CA TRP A 10 7.03 -3.59 4.24
C TRP A 10 6.42 -2.31 4.80
N LEU A 11 5.70 -2.41 5.91
CA LEU A 11 5.06 -1.27 6.57
C LEU A 11 6.09 -0.21 6.98
N LYS A 12 7.25 -0.63 7.50
CA LYS A 12 8.34 0.29 7.87
C LYS A 12 8.89 1.06 6.66
N SER A 13 8.94 0.44 5.49
CA SER A 13 9.55 1.01 4.29
C SER A 13 8.57 1.89 3.51
N ASN A 14 7.32 1.46 3.40
CA ASN A 14 6.32 2.07 2.52
C ASN A 14 5.22 2.81 3.28
N GLY A 15 4.95 2.47 4.54
CA GLY A 15 3.96 3.15 5.38
C GLY A 15 2.50 2.75 5.16
N PHE A 16 2.24 1.71 4.37
CA PHE A 16 0.91 1.18 4.08
C PHE A 16 0.93 -0.35 3.89
N ALA A 17 -0.21 -1.00 4.08
CA ALA A 17 -0.43 -2.43 3.87
C ALA A 17 -1.76 -2.65 3.12
N PRO A 18 -1.72 -2.82 1.78
CA PRO A 18 -2.92 -3.00 0.98
C PRO A 18 -3.43 -4.44 1.09
N HIS A 19 -4.75 -4.59 1.18
CA HIS A 19 -5.47 -5.86 1.16
C HIS A 19 -6.31 -5.92 -0.12
N PHE A 20 -6.24 -7.07 -0.79
CA PHE A 20 -6.92 -7.34 -2.05
C PHE A 20 -7.84 -8.55 -1.87
N ASP A 21 -8.90 -8.60 -2.67
CA ASP A 21 -9.92 -9.68 -2.60
C ASP A 21 -9.34 -11.07 -2.92
N SER A 22 -8.33 -11.13 -3.79
CA SER A 22 -7.72 -12.38 -4.23
C SER A 22 -6.21 -12.36 -4.05
N HIS A 23 -5.65 -13.53 -3.75
CA HIS A 23 -4.22 -13.74 -3.69
C HIS A 23 -3.53 -13.39 -5.00
N GLU A 24 -4.13 -13.74 -6.14
CA GLU A 24 -3.58 -13.45 -7.47
C GLU A 24 -3.49 -11.95 -7.71
N LYS A 25 -4.54 -11.19 -7.38
CA LYS A 25 -4.56 -9.72 -7.44
C LYS A 25 -3.42 -9.14 -6.59
N ALA A 26 -3.21 -9.67 -5.38
CA ALA A 26 -2.12 -9.23 -4.51
C ALA A 26 -0.73 -9.51 -5.11
N VAL A 27 -0.53 -10.69 -5.72
CA VAL A 27 0.75 -11.02 -6.38
C VAL A 27 1.00 -10.11 -7.58
N THR A 28 0.00 -9.89 -8.42
CA THR A 28 0.10 -8.99 -9.58
C THR A 28 0.42 -7.55 -9.16
N ALA A 29 -0.28 -7.03 -8.16
CA ALA A 29 -0.01 -5.69 -7.62
C ALA A 29 1.40 -5.58 -7.02
N TYR A 30 1.87 -6.62 -6.31
CA TYR A 30 3.23 -6.65 -5.77
C TYR A 30 4.28 -6.61 -6.88
N ASN A 31 4.12 -7.41 -7.92
CA ASN A 31 5.06 -7.45 -9.04
C ASN A 31 5.10 -6.11 -9.78
N ALA A 32 3.93 -5.50 -10.03
CA ALA A 32 3.84 -4.18 -10.65
C ALA A 32 4.54 -3.09 -9.83
N LEU A 33 4.39 -3.10 -8.50
CA LEU A 33 5.10 -2.16 -7.61
C LEU A 33 6.62 -2.35 -7.64
N VAL A 34 7.09 -3.60 -7.67
CA VAL A 34 8.52 -3.90 -7.79
C VAL A 34 9.06 -3.42 -9.14
N GLU A 35 8.31 -3.60 -10.21
CA GLU A 35 8.66 -3.13 -11.55
C GLU A 35 8.72 -1.60 -11.61
N LEU A 36 7.73 -0.88 -11.10
CA LEU A 36 7.75 0.58 -11.02
C LEU A 36 8.95 1.09 -10.22
N LYS A 37 9.26 0.45 -9.09
CA LYS A 37 10.44 0.77 -8.29
C LYS A 37 11.72 0.56 -9.09
N TYR A 38 11.83 -0.55 -9.82
CA TYR A 38 12.96 -0.81 -10.71
C TYR A 38 13.06 0.26 -11.81
N MET A 39 11.94 0.66 -12.41
CA MET A 39 11.91 1.69 -13.43
C MET A 39 12.41 3.04 -12.91
N ARG A 40 12.00 3.44 -11.69
CA ARG A 40 12.46 4.68 -11.05
C ARG A 40 13.96 4.68 -10.72
N GLN A 41 14.53 3.51 -10.47
CA GLN A 41 15.92 3.37 -10.04
C GLN A 41 16.89 3.14 -11.21
N VAL A 42 16.46 2.40 -12.24
CA VAL A 42 17.33 1.88 -13.29
C VAL A 42 16.93 2.42 -14.66
N SER A 43 15.80 1.98 -15.22
CA SER A 43 15.49 2.24 -16.64
C SER A 43 15.11 3.69 -16.93
N LYS A 44 14.22 4.28 -16.12
CA LYS A 44 13.69 5.65 -16.27
C LYS A 44 14.19 6.58 -15.16
N ARG A 45 15.41 6.34 -14.66
CA ARG A 45 15.99 7.11 -13.55
C ARG A 45 16.02 8.62 -13.81
N LYS A 46 16.37 9.03 -15.04
CA LYS A 46 16.45 10.44 -15.43
C LYS A 46 15.09 11.14 -15.35
N GLU A 47 14.03 10.50 -15.84
CA GLU A 47 12.66 11.02 -15.79
C GLU A 47 12.21 11.14 -14.33
N ALA A 48 12.47 10.12 -13.50
CA ALA A 48 12.15 10.16 -12.08
C ALA A 48 12.92 11.26 -11.33
N GLU A 49 14.21 11.47 -11.63
CA GLU A 49 15.01 12.55 -11.02
C GLU A 49 14.56 13.95 -11.42
N ALA A 50 13.92 14.12 -12.58
CA ALA A 50 13.40 15.40 -13.04
C ALA A 50 12.13 15.82 -12.26
N LEU A 51 11.33 14.85 -11.81
CA LEU A 51 10.09 15.10 -11.06
C LEU A 51 10.33 15.36 -9.56
N ARG A 52 11.51 15.03 -9.04
CA ARG A 52 11.82 15.17 -7.61
C ARG A 52 12.10 16.62 -7.23
N LYS A 53 11.56 17.04 -6.08
CA LYS A 53 11.87 18.34 -5.48
C LYS A 53 13.36 18.47 -5.23
N ARG A 54 13.96 19.58 -5.68
CA ARG A 54 15.37 19.91 -5.46
C ARG A 54 15.55 20.97 -4.38
N ASN A 55 16.73 20.96 -3.77
CA ASN A 55 17.18 22.02 -2.85
C ASN A 55 18.01 23.08 -3.61
N GLN A 56 18.49 24.09 -2.89
CA GLN A 56 19.35 25.16 -3.42
C GLN A 56 20.65 24.65 -4.07
N PHE A 57 21.11 23.44 -3.72
CA PHE A 57 22.32 22.82 -4.25
C PHE A 57 22.04 21.87 -5.42
N GLN A 58 20.84 21.92 -6.01
CA GLN A 58 20.41 21.04 -7.11
C GLN A 58 20.41 19.53 -6.76
N GLN A 59 20.43 19.20 -5.47
CA GLN A 59 20.30 17.84 -4.98
C GLN A 59 18.84 17.53 -4.65
N ILE A 60 18.44 16.25 -4.68
CA ILE A 60 17.12 15.81 -4.21
C ILE A 60 16.94 16.29 -2.76
N TRP A 61 15.83 16.98 -2.47
CA TRP A 61 15.58 17.58 -1.17
C TRP A 61 15.75 16.57 -0.03
N TYR A 62 16.37 17.01 1.07
CA TYR A 62 16.69 16.14 2.19
C TYR A 62 16.77 16.84 3.53
N PHE A 63 16.68 16.02 4.59
CA PHE A 63 17.00 16.39 5.96
C PHE A 63 17.97 15.33 6.53
N GLY A 64 19.26 15.66 6.59
CA GLY A 64 20.32 14.66 6.85
C GLY A 64 20.32 13.53 5.79
N GLN A 65 20.18 12.29 6.23
CA GLN A 65 20.05 11.13 5.32
C GLN A 65 18.60 10.89 4.86
N TYR A 66 17.61 11.49 5.53
CA TYR A 66 16.22 11.27 5.21
C TYR A 66 15.81 11.99 3.92
N ARG A 67 15.12 11.26 3.03
CA ARG A 67 14.57 11.74 1.76
C ARG A 67 13.06 11.44 1.74
N PRO A 68 12.17 12.43 1.92
CA PRO A 68 10.72 12.19 1.93
C PRO A 68 10.17 11.81 0.56
N THR A 69 10.86 12.17 -0.52
CA THR A 69 10.43 11.90 -1.90
C THR A 69 10.23 10.41 -2.16
N TRP A 70 11.02 9.53 -1.55
CA TRP A 70 10.89 8.08 -1.74
C TRP A 70 9.59 7.51 -1.16
N ALA A 71 9.14 8.05 -0.02
CA ALA A 71 7.85 7.66 0.56
C ALA A 71 6.68 8.17 -0.31
N GLN A 72 6.79 9.39 -0.83
CA GLN A 72 5.80 9.98 -1.74
C GLN A 72 5.70 9.20 -3.06
N GLU A 73 6.84 8.83 -3.64
CA GLU A 73 6.92 7.99 -4.84
C GLU A 73 6.24 6.63 -4.60
N SER A 74 6.45 6.02 -3.43
CA SER A 74 5.86 4.72 -3.11
C SER A 74 4.33 4.77 -3.01
N VAL A 75 3.77 5.88 -2.49
CA VAL A 75 2.32 6.10 -2.45
C VAL A 75 1.77 6.39 -3.85
N SER A 76 2.48 7.19 -4.64
CA SER A 76 2.13 7.45 -6.04
C SER A 76 2.15 6.17 -6.89
N ASP A 77 3.14 5.30 -6.68
CA ASP A 77 3.25 4.02 -7.37
C ASP A 77 2.07 3.11 -7.01
N LEU A 78 1.65 3.11 -5.75
CA LEU A 78 0.45 2.39 -5.32
C LEU A 78 -0.80 2.89 -6.03
N THR A 79 -1.00 4.21 -6.10
CA THR A 79 -2.17 4.76 -6.82
C THR A 79 -2.15 4.37 -8.30
N THR A 80 -0.99 4.44 -8.97
CA THR A 80 -0.87 4.05 -10.38
C THR A 80 -1.16 2.57 -10.59
N VAL A 81 -0.66 1.68 -9.72
CA VAL A 81 -0.94 0.24 -9.82
C VAL A 81 -2.42 -0.07 -9.63
N LEU A 82 -3.08 0.60 -8.68
CA LEU A 82 -4.51 0.39 -8.42
C LEU A 82 -5.38 0.89 -9.59
N ASP A 83 -5.02 2.03 -10.18
CA ASP A 83 -5.73 2.61 -11.32
C ASP A 83 -5.58 1.73 -12.57
N GLU A 84 -4.34 1.42 -12.97
CA GLU A 84 -4.04 0.68 -14.19
C GLU A 84 -4.58 -0.76 -14.15
N LEU A 85 -4.48 -1.42 -13.00
CA LEU A 85 -5.00 -2.78 -12.82
C LEU A 85 -6.48 -2.81 -12.42
N ARG A 86 -7.11 -1.65 -12.21
CA ARG A 86 -8.50 -1.48 -11.75
C ARG A 86 -8.83 -2.36 -10.55
N LEU A 87 -7.96 -2.34 -9.55
CA LEU A 87 -8.08 -3.20 -8.37
C LEU A 87 -8.86 -2.49 -7.26
N SER A 88 -9.90 -3.16 -6.77
CA SER A 88 -10.49 -2.89 -5.46
C SER A 88 -9.53 -3.30 -4.35
N SER A 89 -9.34 -2.43 -3.36
CA SER A 89 -8.49 -2.75 -2.21
C SER A 89 -8.88 -1.99 -0.95
N LYS A 90 -8.61 -2.60 0.20
CA LYS A 90 -8.67 -1.95 1.52
C LYS A 90 -7.24 -1.68 1.99
N ILE A 91 -6.89 -0.42 2.18
CA ILE A 91 -5.52 -0.01 2.52
C ILE A 91 -5.45 0.39 3.98
N TYR A 92 -4.60 -0.32 4.72
CA TYR A 92 -4.28 0.01 6.10
C TYR A 92 -3.02 0.88 6.15
N TRP A 93 -3.13 2.07 6.73
CA TRP A 93 -2.07 3.07 6.81
C TRP A 93 -1.40 3.08 8.18
N ASP A 94 -0.08 3.23 8.23
CA ASP A 94 0.63 3.51 9.49
C ASP A 94 0.22 4.88 10.06
N SER A 95 -0.16 5.80 9.18
CA SER A 95 -0.82 7.06 9.52
C SER A 95 -1.59 7.54 8.30
N LEU A 96 -2.85 7.95 8.50
CA LEU A 96 -3.70 8.48 7.42
C LEU A 96 -3.08 9.67 6.70
N TRP A 97 -2.22 10.45 7.38
CA TRP A 97 -1.50 11.57 6.77
C TRP A 97 -0.61 11.14 5.58
N ARG A 98 -0.13 9.89 5.57
CA ARG A 98 0.74 9.38 4.50
C ARG A 98 0.05 9.24 3.16
N LYS A 99 -1.29 9.14 3.13
CA LYS A 99 -2.04 8.99 1.87
C LYS A 99 -2.00 10.25 0.99
N GLY A 100 -1.66 11.40 1.57
CA GLY A 100 -1.72 12.69 0.88
C GLY A 100 -3.14 13.21 0.70
N ASP A 101 -3.39 13.93 -0.39
CA ASP A 101 -4.68 14.54 -0.67
C ASP A 101 -5.70 13.53 -1.22
N ASP A 102 -6.94 13.61 -0.75
CA ASP A 102 -8.05 12.76 -1.21
C ASP A 102 -8.35 12.88 -2.71
N LYS A 103 -7.93 13.97 -3.37
CA LYS A 103 -8.14 14.18 -4.81
C LYS A 103 -7.49 13.10 -5.69
N TYR A 104 -6.45 12.43 -5.21
CA TYR A 104 -5.75 11.37 -5.94
C TYR A 104 -6.41 9.98 -5.77
N TRP A 105 -7.46 9.90 -4.95
CA TRP A 105 -8.11 8.63 -4.57
C TRP A 105 -9.57 8.54 -5.01
N LYS A 106 -10.19 9.64 -5.45
CA LYS A 106 -11.64 9.72 -5.73
C LYS A 106 -12.13 8.75 -6.79
N ASP A 107 -11.31 8.50 -7.82
CA ASP A 107 -11.69 7.66 -8.96
C ASP A 107 -11.40 6.16 -8.69
N LEU A 108 -10.80 5.84 -7.54
CA LEU A 108 -10.39 4.49 -7.18
C LEU A 108 -11.38 3.85 -6.19
N GLN A 109 -11.66 2.56 -6.38
CA GLN A 109 -12.48 1.77 -5.46
C GLN A 109 -11.63 1.30 -4.26
N VAL A 110 -11.26 2.25 -3.41
CA VAL A 110 -10.32 2.01 -2.32
C VAL A 110 -10.89 2.48 -0.99
N GLU A 111 -10.86 1.59 -0.01
CA GLU A 111 -11.15 1.92 1.38
C GLU A 111 -9.85 2.22 2.13
N HIS A 112 -9.89 3.21 3.03
CA HIS A 112 -8.71 3.66 3.78
C HIS A 112 -8.96 3.58 5.28
N ASP A 113 -8.18 2.75 5.96
CA ASP A 113 -8.20 2.60 7.42
C ASP A 113 -6.84 2.91 8.03
N GLU A 114 -6.82 3.40 9.26
CA GLU A 114 -5.60 3.58 10.05
C GLU A 114 -5.32 2.31 10.86
N LEU A 115 -4.05 1.91 10.93
CA LEU A 115 -3.62 0.85 11.84
C LEU A 115 -3.63 1.33 13.28
N ASP A 116 -3.93 0.42 14.20
CA ASP A 116 -3.84 0.71 15.63
C ASP A 116 -2.43 1.16 16.00
N LYS A 117 -2.35 2.22 16.80
CA LYS A 117 -1.08 2.84 17.22
C LYS A 117 -0.40 1.99 18.29
N VAL A 118 0.31 0.98 17.81
CA VAL A 118 1.06 0.05 18.65
C VAL A 118 2.54 0.45 18.73
N SER A 119 3.23 0.03 19.79
CA SER A 119 4.68 0.18 19.93
C SER A 119 5.40 -0.32 18.67
N PRO A 120 6.48 0.36 18.22
CA PRO A 120 7.24 -0.08 17.04
C PRO A 120 7.70 -1.55 17.08
N ARG A 121 7.90 -2.11 18.28
CA ARG A 121 8.29 -3.51 18.49
C ARG A 121 7.15 -4.49 18.22
N GLU A 122 5.92 -4.06 18.48
CA GLU A 122 4.71 -4.88 18.48
C GLU A 122 3.88 -4.63 17.21
N LYS A 123 4.41 -3.93 16.20
CA LYS A 123 3.72 -3.72 14.91
C LYS A 123 3.28 -5.01 14.20
N PHE A 124 3.96 -6.12 14.48
CA PHE A 124 3.53 -7.42 13.95
C PHE A 124 2.20 -7.89 14.55
N VAL A 125 1.90 -7.51 15.80
CA VAL A 125 0.64 -7.82 16.48
C VAL A 125 -0.50 -7.10 15.78
N ALA A 126 -0.37 -5.79 15.55
CA ALA A 126 -1.35 -5.00 14.82
C ALA A 126 -1.62 -5.58 13.42
N LEU A 127 -0.57 -6.00 12.69
CA LEU A 127 -0.74 -6.65 11.38
C LEU A 127 -1.45 -8.01 11.49
N SER A 128 -1.20 -8.78 12.54
CA SER A 128 -1.88 -10.06 12.78
C SER A 128 -3.34 -9.90 13.17
N GLU A 129 -3.68 -8.85 13.93
CA GLU A 129 -5.06 -8.51 14.28
C GLU A 129 -5.86 -8.08 13.05
N VAL A 130 -5.26 -7.28 12.16
CA VAL A 130 -5.87 -6.93 10.87
C VAL A 130 -6.10 -8.18 10.01
N GLU A 131 -5.16 -9.13 10.03
CA GLU A 131 -5.34 -10.39 9.30
C GLU A 131 -6.48 -11.23 9.86
N GLN A 132 -6.64 -11.28 11.19
CA GLN A 132 -7.74 -12.00 11.84
C GLN A 132 -9.09 -11.36 11.49
N LYS A 133 -9.24 -10.05 11.69
CA LYS A 133 -10.45 -9.29 11.33
C LYS A 133 -10.86 -9.53 9.88
N TRP A 134 -9.90 -9.50 8.97
CA TRP A 134 -10.18 -9.74 7.55
C TRP A 134 -10.64 -11.18 7.26
N LYS A 135 -10.03 -12.19 7.90
CA LYS A 135 -10.47 -13.58 7.74
C LYS A 135 -11.90 -13.77 8.26
N GLU A 136 -12.23 -13.12 9.37
CA GLU A 136 -13.58 -13.13 9.94
C GLU A 136 -14.59 -12.45 9.00
N GLU A 137 -14.24 -11.29 8.43
CA GLU A 137 -15.07 -10.58 7.42
C GLU A 137 -15.31 -11.45 6.18
N GLN A 138 -14.27 -12.14 5.68
CA GLN A 138 -14.40 -13.04 4.52
C GLN A 138 -15.26 -14.26 4.83
N GLN A 139 -15.05 -14.90 5.99
CA GLN A 139 -15.88 -16.05 6.42
C GLN A 139 -17.34 -15.65 6.62
N ALA A 140 -17.61 -14.46 7.16
CA ALA A 140 -18.96 -13.94 7.30
C ALA A 140 -19.60 -13.69 5.92
N ALA A 141 -18.87 -13.07 4.98
CA ALA A 141 -19.34 -12.84 3.62
C ALA A 141 -19.62 -14.15 2.86
N GLU A 142 -18.77 -15.17 3.04
CA GLU A 142 -18.99 -16.51 2.47
C GLU A 142 -20.22 -17.20 3.07
N ALA A 143 -20.45 -17.06 4.38
CA ALA A 143 -21.62 -17.63 5.07
C ALA A 143 -22.94 -16.98 4.62
N GLU A 144 -22.95 -15.68 4.37
CA GLU A 144 -24.14 -14.96 3.85
C GLU A 144 -24.45 -15.28 2.38
N GLN A 145 -23.44 -15.67 1.59
CA GLN A 145 -23.60 -16.02 0.17
C GLN A 145 -24.02 -17.47 -0.08
N GLN A 146 -24.07 -18.32 0.96
CA GLN A 146 -24.62 -19.67 0.81
C GLN A 146 -26.15 -19.60 0.69
N PRO A 147 -26.74 -20.07 -0.43
CA PRO A 147 -28.19 -20.09 -0.56
C PRO A 147 -28.76 -21.02 0.50
N GLN A 148 -29.74 -20.52 1.26
CA GLN A 148 -30.51 -21.33 2.20
C GLN A 148 -31.00 -22.60 1.48
N PRO A 149 -30.82 -23.81 2.03
CA PRO A 149 -31.35 -25.01 1.40
C PRO A 149 -32.86 -24.85 1.29
N ALA A 150 -33.37 -24.85 0.06
CA ALA A 150 -34.80 -24.83 -0.22
C ALA A 150 -35.45 -26.02 0.48
N VAL A 151 -36.38 -25.73 1.39
CA VAL A 151 -37.23 -26.71 2.09
C VAL A 151 -38.28 -27.25 1.14
#